data_AF-A0A8T2S6I2-F1
#
_entry.id   AF-A0A8T2S6I2-F1
#
_cell.length_a   1.000
_cell.length_b   1.000
_cell.length_c   1.000
_cell.angle_alpha   90.00
_cell.angle_beta   90.00
_cell.angle_gamma   90.00
#
_symmetry.space_group_name_H-M   'P 1'
#
loop_
_entity.id
_entity.type
_entity.pdbx_description
1 polymer ?
#
loop_
_entity_poly.entity_id
_entity_poly.type
_entity_poly.pdbx_seq_one_letter_code
_entity_poly.pdbx_strand_id
1 'polypeptide(L)'
;MEERANDVYNKIQSNYQCLNASSKGINISKPSVAWMTYSMASGIWTFSKESFKLQLISDAGGLNLDSYNMPSYFNMSIQSDVDVFHSVISSLDVVIDETHSTDPSEYTLDNVLASANITDSSNFSFLANKRLWRYDKRVGINNALDWTEGALAQPQIVLHDLIEVLYPSPDGGILDITYFRNIANGESVVNSTLAACPRTDLTSPVEPLIIPCTSE
;
A
#
# COMPACT_ATOMS: atom_id res chain seq x y z
N MET A 1 31.41 12.50 1.77
CA MET A 1 29.98 12.51 2.13
C MET A 1 29.11 12.46 0.87
N GLU A 2 29.32 13.36 -0.09
CA GLU A 2 28.58 13.37 -1.37
C GLU A 2 28.74 12.07 -2.19
N GLU A 3 29.97 11.57 -2.36
CA GLU A 3 30.22 10.32 -3.08
C GLU A 3 29.43 9.14 -2.51
N ARG A 4 29.36 9.04 -1.18
CA ARG A 4 28.60 7.98 -0.50
C ARG A 4 27.10 8.17 -0.63
N ALA A 5 26.60 9.41 -0.55
CA ALA A 5 25.19 9.69 -0.78
C ALA A 5 24.78 9.30 -2.21
N ASN A 6 25.63 9.60 -3.19
CA ASN A 6 25.42 9.20 -4.57
C ASN A 6 25.44 7.67 -4.74
N ASP A 7 26.35 6.95 -4.07
CA ASP A 7 26.36 5.48 -4.08
C ASP A 7 25.07 4.87 -3.53
N VAL A 8 24.60 5.34 -2.37
CA VAL A 8 23.33 4.87 -1.77
C VAL A 8 22.14 5.17 -2.68
N TYR A 9 22.06 6.41 -3.18
CA TYR A 9 21.02 6.82 -4.12
C TYR A 9 21.01 5.95 -5.38
N ASN A 10 22.17 5.74 -6.00
CA ASN A 10 22.30 4.93 -7.21
C ASN A 10 21.87 3.48 -6.97
N LYS A 11 22.25 2.89 -5.83
CA LYS A 11 21.82 1.53 -5.46
C LYS A 11 20.30 1.41 -5.34
N ILE A 12 19.66 2.36 -4.65
CA ILE A 12 18.20 2.42 -4.51
C ILE A 12 17.55 2.61 -5.89
N GLN A 13 18.04 3.56 -6.67
CA GLN A 13 17.48 3.88 -7.99
C GLN A 13 17.59 2.69 -8.95
N SER A 14 18.76 2.05 -9.04
CA SER A 14 18.96 0.88 -9.90
C SER A 14 18.09 -0.29 -9.46
N ASN A 15 17.93 -0.52 -8.16
CA ASN A 15 17.07 -1.59 -7.66
C ASN A 15 15.59 -1.32 -7.97
N TYR A 16 15.12 -0.09 -7.76
CA TYR A 16 13.76 0.33 -8.13
C TYR A 16 13.50 0.13 -9.63
N GLN A 17 14.43 0.58 -10.48
CA GLN A 17 14.31 0.44 -11.94
C GLN A 17 14.27 -1.02 -12.38
N CYS A 18 15.05 -1.88 -11.74
CA CYS A 18 15.05 -3.31 -12.01
C CYS A 18 13.70 -3.96 -11.64
N LEU A 19 13.16 -3.67 -10.45
CA LEU A 19 11.84 -4.16 -10.03
C LEU A 19 10.71 -3.68 -10.97
N ASN A 20 10.76 -2.42 -11.41
CA ASN A 20 9.82 -1.86 -12.38
C ASN A 20 9.92 -2.57 -13.75
N ALA A 21 11.14 -2.91 -14.21
CA ALA A 21 11.31 -3.67 -15.42
C ALA A 21 10.75 -5.10 -15.28
N SER A 22 11.03 -5.77 -14.16
CA SER A 22 10.52 -7.11 -13.86
C SER A 22 8.99 -7.13 -13.80
N SER A 23 8.36 -6.14 -13.16
CA SER A 23 6.89 -6.05 -13.06
C SER A 23 6.22 -5.88 -14.43
N LYS A 24 6.87 -5.19 -15.37
CA LYS A 24 6.39 -5.03 -16.76
C LYS A 24 6.48 -6.32 -17.57
N GLY A 25 7.34 -7.26 -17.18
CA GLY A 25 7.45 -8.59 -17.79
C GLY A 25 6.34 -9.56 -17.35
N ILE A 26 5.53 -9.20 -16.35
CA ILE A 26 4.45 -10.04 -15.85
C ILE A 26 3.33 -10.14 -16.90
N ASN A 27 3.23 -11.31 -17.55
CA ASN A 27 2.29 -11.59 -18.65
C ASN A 27 0.91 -12.06 -18.16
N ILE A 28 0.31 -11.33 -17.23
CA ILE A 28 -1.08 -11.54 -16.79
C ILE A 28 -1.86 -10.22 -16.79
N SER A 29 -3.18 -10.29 -16.64
CA SER A 29 -4.02 -9.09 -16.60
C SER A 29 -3.62 -8.19 -15.42
N LYS A 30 -3.52 -6.88 -15.69
CA LYS A 30 -3.17 -5.89 -14.66
C LYS A 30 -4.32 -5.71 -13.68
N PRO A 31 -4.10 -5.89 -12.36
CA PRO A 31 -5.12 -5.61 -11.37
C PRO A 31 -5.49 -4.13 -11.34
N SER A 32 -6.77 -3.81 -11.23
CA SER A 32 -7.24 -2.45 -10.96
C SER A 32 -7.05 -2.10 -9.48
N VAL A 33 -6.49 -0.92 -9.21
CA VAL A 33 -6.07 -0.49 -7.87
C VAL A 33 -6.54 0.92 -7.58
N ALA A 34 -7.02 1.15 -6.37
CA ALA A 34 -7.23 2.50 -5.85
C ALA A 34 -6.73 2.65 -4.41
N TRP A 35 -6.20 3.82 -4.13
CA TRP A 35 -5.99 4.33 -2.78
C TRP A 35 -7.21 5.13 -2.37
N MET A 36 -7.75 4.89 -1.18
CA MET A 36 -8.93 5.58 -0.67
C MET A 36 -8.78 5.94 0.80
N THR A 37 -9.39 7.05 1.20
CA THR A 37 -9.36 7.52 2.59
C THR A 37 -10.73 7.99 3.03
N TYR A 38 -11.07 7.69 4.28
CA TYR A 38 -12.28 8.12 4.95
C TYR A 38 -11.99 9.23 5.95
N SER A 39 -12.77 10.30 5.88
CA SER A 39 -12.80 11.34 6.90
C SER A 39 -13.93 11.05 7.89
N MET A 40 -13.57 10.58 9.09
CA MET A 40 -14.54 10.34 10.17
C MET A 40 -15.31 11.62 10.57
N ALA A 41 -14.65 12.78 10.49
CA ALA A 41 -15.27 14.05 10.87
C ALA A 41 -16.39 14.50 9.91
N SER A 42 -16.27 14.14 8.63
CA SER A 42 -17.23 14.55 7.59
C SER A 42 -18.08 13.41 7.05
N GLY A 43 -17.78 12.16 7.36
CA GLY A 43 -18.48 10.98 6.85
C GLY A 43 -18.27 10.75 5.35
N ILE A 44 -17.09 11.11 4.84
CA ILE A 44 -16.80 11.18 3.40
C ILE A 44 -15.65 10.24 3.03
N TRP A 45 -15.83 9.49 1.93
CA TRP A 45 -14.75 8.80 1.23
C TRP A 45 -14.21 9.63 0.07
N THR A 46 -12.90 9.57 -0.16
CA THR A 46 -12.22 10.14 -1.32
C THR A 46 -11.18 9.17 -1.87
N PHE A 47 -10.99 9.16 -3.19
CA PHE A 47 -9.87 8.46 -3.82
C PHE A 47 -8.66 9.37 -3.91
N SER A 48 -7.51 8.84 -3.54
CA SER A 48 -6.23 9.55 -3.54
C SER A 48 -5.67 9.63 -4.96
N LYS A 49 -5.17 10.81 -5.34
CA LYS A 49 -4.73 11.13 -6.71
C LYS A 49 -3.30 11.70 -6.77
N GLU A 50 -2.54 11.54 -5.69
CA GLU A 50 -1.16 12.00 -5.60
C GLU A 50 -0.29 11.25 -6.62
N SER A 51 0.49 12.01 -7.39
CA SER A 51 1.22 11.49 -8.55
C SER A 51 2.16 10.33 -8.20
N PHE A 52 2.83 10.38 -7.05
CA PHE A 52 3.74 9.31 -6.64
C PHE A 52 3.02 7.99 -6.34
N LYS A 53 1.80 8.02 -5.79
CA LYS A 53 0.99 6.81 -5.55
C LYS A 53 0.53 6.19 -6.87
N LEU A 54 0.07 7.02 -7.80
CA LEU A 54 -0.34 6.58 -9.13
C LEU A 54 0.85 6.01 -9.93
N GLN A 55 2.03 6.61 -9.77
CA GLN A 55 3.27 6.14 -10.37
C GLN A 55 3.69 4.79 -9.77
N LEU A 56 3.65 4.62 -8.45
CA LEU A 56 3.95 3.35 -7.78
C LEU A 56 3.05 2.22 -8.29
N ILE A 57 1.73 2.45 -8.42
CA ILE A 57 0.81 1.45 -9.01
C ILE A 57 1.24 1.08 -10.43
N SER A 58 1.55 2.08 -11.26
CA SER A 58 1.95 1.86 -12.65
C SER A 58 3.28 1.11 -12.75
N ASP A 59 4.24 1.46 -11.91
CA ASP A 59 5.57 0.84 -11.83
C ASP A 59 5.51 -0.57 -11.24
N ALA A 60 4.54 -0.87 -10.39
CA ALA A 60 4.27 -2.22 -9.90
C ALA A 60 3.52 -3.09 -10.92
N GLY A 61 3.16 -2.54 -12.08
CA GLY A 61 2.43 -3.24 -13.13
C GLY A 61 0.92 -3.25 -12.95
N GLY A 62 0.36 -2.45 -12.04
CA GLY A 62 -1.09 -2.30 -11.84
C GLY A 62 -1.77 -1.31 -12.78
N LEU A 63 -3.08 -1.23 -12.69
CA LEU A 63 -3.93 -0.24 -13.37
C LEU A 63 -4.54 0.71 -12.35
N ASN A 64 -4.27 2.01 -12.48
CA ASN A 64 -4.93 3.02 -11.65
C ASN A 64 -6.41 3.12 -11.97
N LEU A 65 -7.23 3.38 -10.95
CA LEU A 65 -8.62 3.77 -11.12
C LEU A 65 -8.74 4.99 -12.05
N ASP A 66 -9.47 4.83 -13.17
CA ASP A 66 -9.84 5.95 -14.02
C ASP A 66 -10.93 6.79 -13.35
N SER A 67 -10.50 7.87 -12.70
CA SER A 67 -11.39 8.74 -11.93
C SER A 67 -11.69 10.07 -12.62
N TYR A 68 -11.45 10.20 -13.94
CA TYR A 68 -11.58 11.47 -14.66
C TYR A 68 -13.01 12.04 -14.60
N ASN A 69 -14.02 11.18 -14.74
CA ASN A 69 -15.44 11.56 -14.69
C ASN A 69 -16.12 11.22 -13.36
N MET A 70 -15.35 10.83 -12.34
CA MET A 70 -15.91 10.43 -11.04
C MET A 70 -16.06 11.64 -10.11
N PRO A 71 -17.04 11.63 -9.20
CA PRO A 71 -17.10 12.60 -8.10
C PRO A 71 -15.77 12.66 -7.34
N SER A 72 -15.40 13.83 -6.84
CA SER A 72 -14.18 14.00 -6.04
C SER A 72 -14.31 13.42 -4.64
N TYR A 73 -15.54 13.20 -4.16
CA TYR A 73 -15.85 12.65 -2.85
C TYR A 73 -17.20 11.94 -2.86
N PHE A 74 -17.43 11.09 -1.86
CA PHE A 74 -18.66 10.33 -1.67
C PHE A 74 -19.12 10.46 -0.21
N ASN A 75 -20.29 11.05 0.03
CA ASN A 75 -20.83 11.21 1.37
C ASN A 75 -21.63 9.96 1.78
N MET A 76 -21.16 9.24 2.80
CA MET A 76 -21.78 7.98 3.24
C MET A 76 -23.14 8.16 3.93
N SER A 77 -23.58 9.40 4.16
CA SER A 77 -24.94 9.71 4.62
C SER A 77 -25.93 9.90 3.46
N ILE A 78 -25.46 9.91 2.21
CA ILE A 78 -26.28 10.12 1.01
C ILE A 78 -26.32 8.81 0.21
N GLN A 79 -27.50 8.18 0.09
CA GLN A 79 -27.62 6.87 -0.54
C GLN A 79 -27.10 6.83 -1.98
N SER A 80 -27.36 7.87 -2.79
CA SER A 80 -26.84 7.91 -4.16
C SER A 80 -25.31 7.93 -4.23
N ASP A 81 -24.65 8.56 -3.26
CA ASP A 81 -23.19 8.58 -3.18
C ASP A 81 -22.66 7.21 -2.74
N VAL A 82 -23.35 6.54 -1.81
CA VAL A 82 -23.05 5.15 -1.40
C VAL A 82 -23.16 4.21 -2.59
N ASP A 83 -24.24 4.29 -3.37
CA ASP A 83 -24.47 3.43 -4.53
C ASP A 83 -23.37 3.61 -5.59
N VAL A 84 -22.97 4.87 -5.87
CA VAL A 84 -21.88 5.16 -6.81
C VAL A 84 -20.54 4.69 -6.25
N PHE A 85 -20.27 4.93 -4.96
CA PHE A 85 -19.03 4.49 -4.31
C PHE A 85 -18.90 2.97 -4.36
N HIS A 86 -19.95 2.23 -3.99
CA HIS A 86 -20.00 0.77 -4.06
C HIS A 86 -19.80 0.26 -5.48
N SER A 87 -20.44 0.88 -6.47
CA SER A 87 -20.24 0.55 -7.88
C SER A 87 -18.77 0.69 -8.28
N VAL A 88 -18.12 1.80 -7.91
CA VAL A 88 -16.71 2.03 -8.20
C VAL A 88 -15.82 0.98 -7.54
N ILE A 89 -15.91 0.79 -6.22
CA ILE A 89 -15.00 -0.12 -5.51
C ILE A 89 -15.28 -1.61 -5.83
N SER A 90 -16.49 -1.96 -6.29
CA SER A 90 -16.81 -3.33 -6.74
C SER A 90 -16.04 -3.73 -8.01
N SER A 91 -15.60 -2.74 -8.80
CA SER A 91 -14.78 -2.95 -10.00
C SER A 91 -13.27 -3.05 -9.72
N LEU A 92 -12.85 -2.85 -8.46
CA LEU A 92 -11.45 -2.87 -8.07
C LEU A 92 -10.99 -4.29 -7.70
N ASP A 93 -9.83 -4.70 -8.20
CA ASP A 93 -9.19 -5.94 -7.79
C ASP A 93 -8.45 -5.79 -6.45
N VAL A 94 -7.91 -4.59 -6.19
CA VAL A 94 -7.16 -4.25 -4.98
C VAL A 94 -7.58 -2.89 -4.46
N VAL A 95 -7.78 -2.81 -3.15
CA VAL A 95 -8.06 -1.56 -2.47
C VAL A 95 -7.00 -1.32 -1.40
N ILE A 96 -6.47 -0.10 -1.36
CA ILE A 96 -5.55 0.36 -0.32
C ILE A 96 -6.25 1.44 0.48
N ASP A 97 -6.60 1.12 1.72
CA ASP A 97 -7.20 2.05 2.67
C ASP A 97 -6.10 2.83 3.40
N GLU A 98 -6.13 4.16 3.25
CA GLU A 98 -5.24 5.09 3.93
C GLU A 98 -5.96 5.98 4.94
N THR A 99 -7.13 5.55 5.40
CA THR A 99 -7.85 6.19 6.51
C THR A 99 -6.93 6.29 7.73
N HIS A 100 -6.78 7.50 8.25
CA HIS A 100 -6.01 7.75 9.45
C HIS A 100 -6.65 7.04 10.66
N SER A 101 -5.82 6.33 11.43
CA SER A 101 -6.18 5.82 12.75
C SER A 101 -5.18 6.31 13.78
N THR A 102 -5.67 6.76 14.93
CA THR A 102 -4.81 7.11 16.08
C THR A 102 -4.12 5.88 16.65
N ASP A 103 -4.80 4.73 16.61
CA ASP A 103 -4.21 3.44 16.92
C ASP A 103 -4.40 2.48 15.73
N PRO A 104 -3.37 2.29 14.89
CA PRO A 104 -3.42 1.37 13.75
C PRO A 104 -3.75 -0.08 14.15
N SER A 105 -3.43 -0.50 15.37
CA SER A 105 -3.69 -1.88 15.84
C SER A 105 -5.18 -2.13 16.11
N GLU A 106 -5.93 -1.08 16.47
CA GLU A 106 -7.38 -1.13 16.71
C GLU A 106 -8.20 -0.92 15.42
N TYR A 107 -7.55 -0.57 14.31
CA TYR A 107 -8.24 -0.38 13.02
C TYR A 107 -8.29 -1.69 12.23
N THR A 108 -9.50 -2.23 12.12
CA THR A 108 -9.83 -3.56 11.60
C THR A 108 -10.69 -3.51 10.33
N LEU A 109 -10.90 -4.67 9.70
CA LEU A 109 -11.77 -4.80 8.53
C LEU A 109 -13.17 -4.26 8.81
N ASP A 110 -13.71 -4.52 10.00
CA ASP A 110 -15.06 -4.06 10.39
C ASP A 110 -15.16 -2.53 10.40
N ASN A 111 -14.08 -1.82 10.74
CA ASN A 111 -14.05 -0.35 10.67
C ASN A 111 -14.19 0.14 9.22
N VAL A 112 -13.53 -0.53 8.26
CA VAL A 112 -13.66 -0.20 6.83
C VAL A 112 -15.07 -0.50 6.33
N LEU A 113 -15.59 -1.68 6.62
CA LEU A 113 -16.93 -2.09 6.16
C LEU A 113 -18.02 -1.18 6.73
N ALA A 114 -17.94 -0.87 8.03
CA ALA A 114 -18.89 0.02 8.69
C ALA A 114 -18.83 1.45 8.11
N SER A 115 -17.62 2.02 7.94
CA SER A 115 -17.46 3.36 7.37
C SER A 115 -17.82 3.45 5.88
N ALA A 116 -17.78 2.32 5.16
CA ALA A 116 -18.21 2.22 3.76
C ALA A 116 -19.68 1.82 3.58
N ASN A 117 -20.46 1.64 4.65
CA ASN A 117 -21.83 1.09 4.62
C ASN A 117 -21.95 -0.26 3.90
N ILE A 118 -20.93 -1.13 4.01
CA ILE A 118 -20.94 -2.46 3.41
C ILE A 118 -21.46 -3.47 4.44
N THR A 119 -22.65 -4.02 4.18
CA THR A 119 -23.27 -5.08 4.99
C THR A 119 -23.25 -6.44 4.29
N ASP A 120 -23.28 -6.42 2.96
CA ASP A 120 -23.10 -7.59 2.10
C ASP A 120 -21.83 -7.40 1.27
N SER A 121 -20.83 -8.24 1.51
CA SER A 121 -19.53 -8.17 0.84
C SER A 121 -19.47 -8.95 -0.48
N SER A 122 -20.56 -9.63 -0.89
CA SER A 122 -20.55 -10.60 -1.99
C SER A 122 -20.19 -10.00 -3.36
N ASN A 123 -20.47 -8.72 -3.56
CA ASN A 123 -20.21 -8.01 -4.82
C ASN A 123 -18.80 -7.41 -4.93
N PHE A 124 -17.98 -7.50 -3.89
CA PHE A 124 -16.65 -6.90 -3.87
C PHE A 124 -15.58 -7.98 -4.05
N SER A 125 -15.07 -8.10 -5.27
CA SER A 125 -14.04 -9.09 -5.62
C SER A 125 -12.79 -8.96 -4.75
N PHE A 126 -12.36 -7.73 -4.43
CA PHE A 126 -11.23 -7.50 -3.54
C PHE A 126 -11.47 -8.04 -2.12
N LEU A 127 -12.71 -8.04 -1.60
CA LEU A 127 -13.02 -8.65 -0.30
C LEU A 127 -13.01 -10.18 -0.40
N ALA A 128 -13.66 -10.73 -1.42
CA ALA A 128 -13.70 -12.18 -1.65
C ALA A 128 -12.29 -12.78 -1.81
N ASN A 129 -11.38 -12.04 -2.45
CA ASN A 129 -9.99 -12.44 -2.66
C ASN A 129 -9.02 -11.93 -1.59
N LYS A 130 -9.50 -11.30 -0.52
CA LYS A 130 -8.68 -10.78 0.60
C LYS A 130 -7.59 -9.80 0.17
N ARG A 131 -7.95 -8.86 -0.70
CA ARG A 131 -7.10 -7.83 -1.33
C ARG A 131 -7.46 -6.42 -0.87
N LEU A 132 -7.82 -6.26 0.40
CA LEU A 132 -7.91 -4.97 1.07
C LEU A 132 -6.68 -4.79 1.96
N TRP A 133 -5.93 -3.72 1.72
CA TRP A 133 -4.64 -3.46 2.33
C TRP A 133 -4.61 -2.10 3.01
N ARG A 134 -3.69 -1.94 3.96
CA ARG A 134 -3.37 -0.66 4.60
C ARG A 134 -1.87 -0.42 4.56
N TYR A 135 -1.47 0.85 4.62
CA TYR A 135 -0.08 1.30 4.56
C TYR A 135 0.63 1.32 5.93
N ASP A 136 -0.02 0.78 6.96
CA ASP A 136 0.32 0.95 8.37
C ASP A 136 0.88 -0.32 9.01
N LYS A 137 1.49 -1.23 8.23
CA LYS A 137 2.02 -2.48 8.79
C LYS A 137 3.08 -2.23 9.87
N ARG A 138 3.94 -1.23 9.69
CA ARG A 138 5.02 -0.93 10.62
C ARG A 138 4.73 0.32 11.44
N VAL A 139 4.71 0.15 12.75
CA VAL A 139 4.41 1.21 13.71
C VAL A 139 5.54 1.33 14.72
N GLY A 140 5.96 2.55 15.02
CA GLY A 140 6.96 2.89 16.01
C GLY A 140 6.36 3.27 17.36
N ILE A 141 7.17 3.93 18.18
CA ILE A 141 6.74 4.47 19.48
C ILE A 141 5.58 5.46 19.26
N ASN A 142 4.58 5.42 20.15
CA ASN A 142 3.38 6.27 20.10
C ASN A 142 2.59 6.14 18.79
N ASN A 143 2.53 4.94 18.20
CA ASN A 143 1.79 4.64 16.97
C ASN A 143 2.26 5.46 15.75
N ALA A 144 3.48 5.99 15.78
CA ALA A 144 4.07 6.68 14.62
C ALA A 144 4.24 5.70 13.45
N LEU A 145 3.73 6.05 12.28
CA LEU A 145 3.82 5.17 11.10
C LEU A 145 5.22 5.23 10.49
N ASP A 146 5.81 4.08 10.20
CA ASP A 146 7.08 4.02 9.46
C ASP A 146 6.93 4.43 7.98
N TRP A 147 5.69 4.58 7.51
CA TRP A 147 5.39 5.02 6.15
C TRP A 147 6.00 6.38 5.79
N THR A 148 5.97 7.34 6.72
CA THR A 148 6.47 8.69 6.45
C THR A 148 7.99 8.80 6.58
N GLU A 149 8.67 7.74 6.98
CA GLU A 149 10.11 7.71 7.24
C GLU A 149 10.78 6.60 6.41
N GLY A 150 10.64 5.34 6.82
CA GLY A 150 11.25 4.19 6.17
C GLY A 150 10.76 3.97 4.74
N ALA A 151 9.45 4.09 4.48
CA ALA A 151 8.90 3.82 3.15
C ALA A 151 9.34 4.88 2.13
N LEU A 152 9.38 6.16 2.53
CA LEU A 152 9.89 7.24 1.68
C LEU A 152 11.40 7.14 1.43
N ALA A 153 12.16 6.68 2.42
CA ALA A 153 13.61 6.50 2.29
C ALA A 153 13.99 5.27 1.45
N GLN A 154 13.10 4.28 1.33
CA GLN A 154 13.34 3.03 0.60
C GLN A 154 12.19 2.70 -0.36
N PRO A 155 11.97 3.52 -1.41
CA PRO A 155 10.86 3.34 -2.35
C PRO A 155 10.94 2.03 -3.13
N GLN A 156 12.12 1.43 -3.27
CA GLN A 156 12.30 0.12 -3.91
C GLN A 156 11.62 -1.01 -3.12
N ILE A 157 11.57 -0.90 -1.78
CA ILE A 157 10.84 -1.87 -0.94
C ILE A 157 9.34 -1.67 -1.10
N VAL A 158 8.87 -0.41 -1.13
CA VAL A 158 7.44 -0.10 -1.35
C VAL A 158 6.98 -0.64 -2.71
N LEU A 159 7.82 -0.50 -3.74
CA LEU A 159 7.55 -1.05 -5.06
C LEU A 159 7.49 -2.57 -5.04
N HIS A 160 8.45 -3.24 -4.39
CA HIS A 160 8.43 -4.69 -4.22
C HIS A 160 7.16 -5.16 -3.51
N ASP A 161 6.82 -4.55 -2.37
CA ASP A 161 5.61 -4.89 -1.63
C ASP A 161 4.37 -4.74 -2.50
N LEU A 162 4.29 -3.67 -3.29
CA LEU A 162 3.16 -3.46 -4.18
C LEU A 162 3.13 -4.51 -5.29
N ILE A 163 4.27 -4.92 -5.85
CA ILE A 163 4.34 -6.04 -6.80
C ILE A 163 3.76 -7.30 -6.16
N GLU A 164 4.12 -7.64 -4.93
CA GLU A 164 3.57 -8.81 -4.22
C GLU A 164 2.08 -8.66 -3.87
N VAL A 165 1.61 -7.45 -3.56
CA VAL A 165 0.17 -7.16 -3.37
C VAL A 165 -0.62 -7.37 -4.68
N LEU A 166 -0.04 -6.99 -5.82
CA LEU A 166 -0.67 -7.10 -7.13
C LEU A 166 -0.57 -8.52 -7.72
N TYR A 167 0.56 -9.19 -7.47
CA TYR A 167 0.94 -10.46 -8.06
C TYR A 167 1.56 -11.37 -6.98
N PRO A 168 0.74 -11.91 -6.05
CA PRO A 168 1.25 -12.66 -4.92
C PRO A 168 2.04 -13.89 -5.36
N SER A 169 3.28 -13.98 -4.89
CA SER A 169 4.10 -15.17 -5.09
C SER A 169 3.51 -16.37 -4.32
N PRO A 170 3.45 -17.58 -4.92
CA PRO A 170 2.87 -18.77 -4.27
C PRO A 170 3.50 -19.12 -2.92
N ASP A 171 4.79 -18.81 -2.73
CA ASP A 171 5.57 -19.12 -1.53
C ASP A 171 5.87 -17.88 -0.66
N GLY A 172 5.14 -16.77 -0.85
CA GLY A 172 5.33 -15.53 -0.07
C GLY A 172 6.43 -14.60 -0.59
N GLY A 173 7.06 -14.93 -1.72
CA GLY A 173 8.02 -14.07 -2.40
C GLY A 173 9.42 -14.15 -1.82
N ILE A 174 10.30 -13.23 -2.25
CA ILE A 174 11.70 -13.19 -1.80
C ILE A 174 11.82 -12.47 -0.44
N LEU A 175 10.89 -11.55 -0.17
CA LEU A 175 10.78 -10.84 1.09
C LEU A 175 9.32 -10.76 1.50
N ASP A 176 9.08 -10.87 2.81
CA ASP A 176 7.78 -10.55 3.37
C ASP A 176 7.42 -9.10 3.07
N ILE A 177 6.14 -8.86 2.76
CA ILE A 177 5.60 -7.52 2.55
C ILE A 177 5.92 -6.65 3.78
N THR A 178 6.62 -5.54 3.58
CA THR A 178 7.19 -4.73 4.66
C THR A 178 6.24 -3.67 5.19
N TYR A 179 5.65 -2.85 4.32
CA TYR A 179 4.86 -1.66 4.70
C TYR A 179 3.35 -1.85 4.59
N PHE A 180 2.89 -2.79 3.75
CA PHE A 180 1.46 -3.04 3.56
C PHE A 180 0.94 -4.15 4.47
N ARG A 181 -0.17 -3.88 5.17
CA ARG A 181 -0.87 -4.80 6.05
C ARG A 181 -2.15 -5.29 5.38
N ASN A 182 -2.33 -6.60 5.28
CA ASN A 182 -3.55 -7.18 4.72
C ASN A 182 -4.65 -7.22 5.79
N ILE A 183 -5.46 -6.18 5.84
CA ILE A 183 -6.54 -6.08 6.83
C ILE A 183 -7.65 -7.10 6.56
N ALA A 184 -7.86 -7.51 5.30
CA ALA A 184 -8.83 -8.56 4.96
C ALA A 184 -8.40 -9.97 5.43
N ASN A 185 -7.11 -10.18 5.68
CA ASN A 185 -6.59 -11.39 6.31
C ASN A 185 -6.46 -11.29 7.84
N GLY A 186 -6.89 -10.17 8.44
CA GLY A 186 -6.74 -9.95 9.89
C GLY A 186 -5.28 -9.75 10.32
N GLU A 187 -4.41 -9.34 9.40
CA GLU A 187 -3.02 -9.08 9.72
C GLU A 187 -2.90 -7.94 10.74
N SER A 188 -2.09 -8.17 11.77
CA SER A 188 -1.80 -7.20 12.82
C SER A 188 -0.65 -6.28 12.42
N VAL A 189 -0.54 -5.14 13.09
CA VAL A 189 0.63 -4.26 12.95
C VAL A 189 1.87 -4.91 13.58
N VAL A 190 3.03 -4.51 13.08
CA VAL A 190 4.35 -4.91 13.55
C VAL A 190 4.99 -3.71 14.24
N ASN A 191 5.25 -3.85 15.54
CA ASN A 191 5.93 -2.83 16.32
C ASN A 191 7.43 -2.83 16.01
N SER A 192 7.93 -1.72 15.47
CA SER A 192 9.35 -1.43 15.32
C SER A 192 9.94 -1.13 16.70
N THR A 193 10.35 -2.17 17.42
CA THR A 193 11.03 -2.03 18.71
C THR A 193 12.52 -1.76 18.54
N LEU A 194 13.18 -1.20 19.57
CA LEU A 194 14.64 -1.03 19.58
C LEU A 194 15.39 -2.37 19.39
N ALA A 195 14.79 -3.49 19.83
CA ALA A 195 15.34 -4.83 19.63
C ALA A 195 15.26 -5.28 18.15
N ALA A 196 14.32 -4.73 17.37
CA ALA A 196 14.21 -4.95 15.93
C ALA A 196 15.18 -4.08 15.11
N CYS A 197 15.95 -3.20 15.75
CA CYS A 197 17.08 -2.51 15.14
C CYS A 197 18.37 -3.24 15.54
N PRO A 198 18.85 -4.23 14.76
CA PRO A 198 20.04 -5.02 15.11
C PRO A 198 21.34 -4.21 15.01
N ARG A 199 21.25 -2.90 14.79
CA ARG A 199 22.39 -2.03 14.54
C ARG A 199 23.11 -1.75 15.86
N THR A 200 24.16 -2.54 16.10
CA THR A 200 25.07 -2.34 17.24
C THR A 200 26.11 -1.25 16.98
N ASP A 201 26.43 -0.96 15.73
CA ASP A 201 27.37 0.09 15.33
C ASP A 201 26.64 1.32 14.77
N LEU A 202 26.54 2.38 15.58
CA LEU A 202 25.95 3.65 15.21
C LEU A 202 26.91 4.58 14.43
N THR A 203 28.16 4.16 14.20
CA THR A 203 29.18 4.97 13.52
C THR A 203 29.25 4.73 12.02
N SER A 204 28.73 3.59 11.55
CA SER A 204 28.59 3.31 10.12
C SER A 204 27.30 3.92 9.54
N PRO A 205 27.24 4.26 8.25
CA PRO A 205 25.98 4.61 7.56
C PRO A 205 25.04 3.40 7.44
N VAL A 206 23.72 3.62 7.34
CA VAL A 206 22.78 2.53 7.00
C VAL A 206 22.98 2.18 5.52
N GLU A 207 23.09 0.89 5.19
CA GLU A 207 23.02 0.43 3.79
C GLU A 207 21.56 0.23 3.38
N PRO A 208 21.17 0.60 2.14
CA PRO A 208 19.84 0.32 1.63
C PRO A 208 19.64 -1.20 1.48
N LEU A 209 18.42 -1.67 1.75
CA LEU A 209 18.05 -3.04 1.42
C LEU A 209 17.86 -3.15 -0.10
N ILE A 210 18.57 -4.10 -0.71
CA ILE A 210 18.50 -4.36 -2.15
C ILE A 210 17.74 -5.66 -2.35
N ILE A 211 16.62 -5.56 -3.06
CA ILE A 211 15.76 -6.69 -3.37
C ILE A 211 16.31 -7.41 -4.60
N PRO A 212 16.52 -8.73 -4.58
CA PRO A 212 16.87 -9.47 -5.79
C PRO A 212 15.80 -9.28 -6.86
N CYS A 213 16.22 -8.97 -8.09
CA CYS A 213 15.33 -8.82 -9.24
C CYS A 213 15.92 -9.58 -10.43
N THR A 214 15.11 -10.39 -11.09
CA THR A 214 15.50 -11.07 -12.33
C THR A 214 15.08 -10.19 -13.50
N SER A 215 16.05 -9.59 -14.17
CA SER A 215 15.86 -9.11 -15.54
C SER A 215 16.04 -10.32 -16.46
N GLU A 216 14.95 -10.93 -16.91
CA GLU A 216 15.03 -11.81 -18.09
C GLU A 216 15.21 -10.98 -19.36
#